data_AF-A0AAV2N0A2-F1
#
_entry.id   AF-A0AAV2N0A2-F1
#
_cell.length_a   1.000
_cell.length_b   1.000
_cell.length_c   1.000
_cell.angle_alpha   90.00
_cell.angle_beta   90.00
_cell.angle_gamma   90.00
#
_symmetry.space_group_name_H-M   'P 1'
#
loop_
_entity.id
_entity.type
_entity.pdbx_description
1 polymer ?
#
loop_
_entity_poly.entity_id
_entity_poly.type
_entity_poly.pdbx_seq_one_letter_code
_entity_poly.pdbx_strand_id
1 'polypeptide(L)'
;MMQKDCEKSIIEVNILTQVTQCHLQVDIDTMKELKRKLDKANKKLKTANTIIGKNEKINRILRQRVRQLKNVTNNKLHRKQKFHLTLDLLHQVFHKDQIEYLKTKSEGRHLYKWSNETIEKALRLKHACGNNGYTELLCQYISLPATRTLRRRLECITFEDGICDEVFDLLRKKISNFPDERYTDCMICVDKMSLTPDEQINPCTNHG
;
A
#
# COMPACT_ATOMS: atom_id res chain seq x y z
N MET A 1 -31.04 -93.79 65.73
CA MET A 1 -30.84 -93.48 64.29
C MET A 1 -31.29 -92.06 63.92
N MET A 2 -32.33 -91.51 64.55
CA MET A 2 -32.92 -90.19 64.21
C MET A 2 -32.10 -88.94 64.61
N GLN A 3 -31.15 -89.04 65.54
CA GLN A 3 -30.39 -87.87 66.02
C GLN A 3 -29.22 -87.45 65.10
N LYS A 4 -28.58 -88.42 64.40
CA LYS A 4 -27.43 -88.14 63.53
C LYS A 4 -27.81 -87.50 62.19
N ASP A 5 -28.99 -87.82 61.65
CA ASP A 5 -29.48 -87.21 60.40
C ASP A 5 -29.96 -85.77 60.60
N CYS A 6 -30.49 -85.46 61.78
CA CYS A 6 -30.88 -84.11 62.16
C CYS A 6 -29.66 -83.19 62.28
N GLU A 7 -28.59 -83.65 62.94
CA GLU A 7 -27.33 -82.89 63.06
C GLU A 7 -26.68 -82.64 61.69
N LYS A 8 -26.70 -83.63 60.78
CA LYS A 8 -26.09 -83.50 59.45
C LYS A 8 -26.84 -82.49 58.56
N SER A 9 -28.17 -82.50 58.59
CA SER A 9 -29.03 -81.53 57.90
C SER A 9 -28.82 -80.10 58.43
N ILE A 10 -28.71 -79.94 59.76
CA ILE A 10 -28.44 -78.64 60.38
C ILE A 10 -27.06 -78.10 59.93
N ILE A 11 -26.05 -78.96 59.86
CA ILE A 11 -24.70 -78.56 59.41
C ILE A 11 -24.71 -78.13 57.93
N GLU A 12 -25.38 -78.87 57.03
CA GLU A 12 -25.50 -78.51 55.61
C GLU A 12 -26.23 -77.19 55.39
N VAL A 13 -27.35 -76.97 56.10
CA VAL A 13 -28.10 -75.71 56.03
C VAL A 13 -27.24 -74.55 56.54
N ASN A 14 -26.47 -74.74 57.61
CA ASN A 14 -25.62 -73.70 58.16
C ASN A 14 -24.46 -73.35 57.20
N ILE A 15 -23.85 -74.36 56.55
CA ILE A 15 -22.81 -74.16 55.52
C ILE A 15 -23.39 -73.43 54.30
N LEU A 16 -24.56 -73.84 53.80
CA LEU A 16 -25.22 -73.16 52.67
C LEU A 16 -25.52 -71.70 53.04
N THR A 17 -26.05 -71.45 54.24
CA THR A 17 -26.37 -70.09 54.72
C THR A 17 -25.11 -69.23 54.80
N GLN A 18 -24.01 -69.80 55.30
CA GLN A 18 -22.73 -69.10 55.45
C GLN A 18 -22.04 -68.83 54.11
N VAL A 19 -22.11 -69.75 53.15
CA VAL A 19 -21.63 -69.55 51.77
C VAL A 19 -22.45 -68.47 51.06
N THR A 20 -23.77 -68.50 51.20
CA THR A 20 -24.66 -67.49 50.59
C THR A 20 -24.42 -66.10 51.19
N GLN A 21 -24.18 -66.03 52.50
CA GLN A 21 -23.85 -64.80 53.21
C GLN A 21 -22.47 -64.25 52.83
N CYS A 22 -21.48 -65.13 52.62
CA CYS A 22 -20.18 -64.75 52.06
C CYS A 22 -20.31 -64.20 50.63
N HIS A 23 -21.12 -64.84 49.77
CA HIS A 23 -21.29 -64.40 48.38
C HIS A 23 -21.99 -63.03 48.28
N LEU A 24 -23.03 -62.82 49.10
CA LEU A 24 -23.71 -61.53 49.20
C LEU A 24 -22.76 -60.41 49.64
N GLN A 25 -21.85 -60.69 50.56
CA GLN A 25 -20.88 -59.72 51.07
C GLN A 25 -19.88 -59.30 49.98
N VAL A 26 -19.40 -60.26 49.17
CA VAL A 26 -18.53 -60.01 48.02
C VAL A 26 -19.24 -59.15 46.97
N ASP A 27 -20.52 -59.42 46.70
CA ASP A 27 -21.31 -58.65 45.74
C ASP A 27 -21.59 -57.21 46.23
N ILE A 28 -21.80 -57.03 47.54
CA ILE A 28 -21.94 -55.71 48.15
C ILE A 28 -20.63 -54.91 48.05
N ASP A 29 -19.49 -55.55 48.27
CA ASP A 29 -18.18 -54.87 48.24
C ASP A 29 -17.76 -54.54 46.80
N THR A 30 -18.07 -55.40 45.82
CA THR A 30 -17.89 -55.09 44.39
C THR A 30 -18.81 -53.95 43.92
N MET A 31 -20.08 -53.91 44.35
CA MET A 31 -20.98 -52.78 44.08
C MET A 31 -20.45 -51.46 44.65
N LYS A 32 -19.93 -51.48 45.90
CA LYS A 32 -19.32 -50.29 46.51
C LYS A 32 -18.11 -49.81 45.71
N GLU A 33 -17.26 -50.73 45.25
CA GLU A 33 -16.09 -50.39 44.46
C GLU A 33 -16.44 -49.84 43.06
N LEU A 34 -17.43 -50.44 42.39
CA LEU A 34 -17.96 -49.92 41.12
C LEU A 34 -18.55 -48.53 41.28
N LYS A 35 -19.28 -48.27 42.36
CA LYS A 35 -19.84 -46.94 42.68
C LYS A 35 -18.73 -45.90 42.87
N ARG A 36 -17.65 -46.25 43.58
CA ARG A 36 -16.46 -45.39 43.74
C ARG A 36 -15.79 -45.09 42.41
N LYS A 37 -15.63 -46.10 41.54
CA LYS A 37 -15.05 -45.93 40.20
C LYS A 37 -15.91 -45.01 39.33
N LEU A 38 -17.24 -45.16 39.37
CA LEU A 38 -18.20 -44.31 38.66
C LEU A 38 -18.13 -42.85 39.12
N ASP A 39 -18.08 -42.61 40.43
CA ASP A 39 -17.92 -41.25 40.98
C ASP A 39 -16.60 -40.60 40.55
N LYS A 40 -15.52 -41.39 40.54
CA LYS A 40 -14.20 -40.93 40.09
C LYS A 40 -14.21 -40.58 38.60
N ALA A 41 -14.89 -41.37 37.77
CA ALA A 41 -15.07 -41.10 36.35
C ALA A 41 -15.93 -39.85 36.11
N ASN A 42 -17.05 -39.70 36.82
CA ASN A 42 -17.92 -38.53 36.73
C ASN A 42 -17.21 -37.23 37.14
N LYS A 43 -16.36 -37.28 38.17
CA LYS A 43 -15.51 -36.14 38.55
C LYS A 43 -14.54 -35.77 37.44
N LYS A 44 -13.85 -36.75 36.83
CA LYS A 44 -12.95 -36.52 35.68
C LYS A 44 -13.70 -35.93 34.48
N LEU A 45 -14.90 -36.42 34.19
CA LEU A 45 -15.74 -35.95 33.09
C LEU A 45 -16.16 -34.48 33.29
N LYS A 46 -16.55 -34.08 34.51
CA LYS A 46 -16.82 -32.67 34.85
C LYS A 46 -15.61 -31.77 34.60
N THR A 47 -14.42 -32.22 35.02
CA THR A 47 -13.18 -31.47 34.77
C THR A 47 -12.90 -31.34 33.27
N ALA A 48 -13.04 -32.41 32.49
CA ALA A 48 -12.85 -32.39 31.04
C ALA A 48 -13.82 -31.43 30.34
N ASN A 49 -15.11 -31.45 30.68
CA ASN A 49 -16.11 -30.53 30.11
C ASN A 49 -15.81 -29.06 30.43
N THR A 50 -15.30 -28.79 31.63
CA THR A 50 -14.88 -27.44 32.02
C THR A 50 -13.70 -26.94 31.17
N ILE A 51 -12.75 -27.83 30.84
CA ILE A 51 -11.61 -27.53 29.96
C ILE A 51 -12.09 -27.28 28.53
N ILE A 52 -12.98 -28.13 28.00
CA ILE A 52 -13.55 -27.97 26.65
C ILE A 52 -14.24 -26.62 26.50
N GLY A 53 -15.10 -26.25 27.46
CA GLY A 53 -15.78 -24.95 27.43
C GLY A 53 -14.82 -23.75 27.48
N LYS A 54 -13.68 -23.87 28.18
CA LYS A 54 -12.62 -22.84 28.15
C LYS A 54 -11.95 -22.77 26.78
N ASN A 55 -11.62 -23.92 26.19
CA ASN A 55 -10.99 -23.99 24.86
C ASN A 55 -11.90 -23.46 23.75
N GLU A 56 -13.20 -23.72 23.81
CA GLU A 56 -14.17 -23.19 22.84
C GLU A 56 -14.25 -21.66 22.89
N LYS A 57 -14.25 -21.07 24.10
CA LYS A 57 -14.21 -19.61 24.29
C LYS A 57 -12.94 -19.02 23.69
N ILE A 58 -11.78 -19.62 23.99
CA ILE A 58 -10.48 -19.18 23.44
C ILE A 58 -10.50 -19.29 21.90
N ASN A 59 -10.95 -20.41 21.35
CA ASN A 59 -11.05 -20.62 19.90
C ASN A 59 -11.99 -19.63 19.23
N ARG A 60 -13.09 -19.25 19.87
CA ARG A 60 -14.00 -18.21 19.35
C ARG A 60 -13.28 -16.86 19.25
N ILE A 61 -12.56 -16.47 20.30
CA ILE A 61 -11.78 -15.22 20.34
C ILE A 61 -10.65 -15.25 19.30
N LEU A 62 -9.92 -16.35 19.20
CA LEU A 62 -8.84 -16.52 18.21
C LEU A 62 -9.37 -16.40 16.78
N ARG A 63 -10.48 -17.07 16.46
CA ARG A 63 -11.12 -16.95 15.14
C ARG A 63 -11.53 -15.51 14.81
N GLN A 64 -12.06 -14.79 15.80
CA GLN A 64 -12.43 -13.38 15.62
C GLN A 64 -11.21 -12.50 15.37
N ARG A 65 -10.12 -12.69 16.14
CA ARG A 65 -8.85 -11.97 15.93
C ARG A 65 -8.25 -12.26 14.55
N VAL A 66 -8.24 -13.52 14.12
CA VAL A 66 -7.75 -13.90 12.77
C VAL A 66 -8.55 -13.21 11.67
N ARG A 67 -9.89 -13.12 11.80
CA ARG A 67 -10.73 -12.38 10.84
C ARG A 67 -10.40 -10.89 10.83
N GLN A 68 -10.26 -10.27 12.01
CA GLN A 68 -9.89 -8.86 12.11
C GLN A 68 -8.51 -8.59 11.46
N LEU A 69 -7.52 -9.43 11.74
CA LEU A 69 -6.20 -9.34 11.12
C LEU A 69 -6.27 -9.48 9.60
N LYS A 70 -7.02 -10.45 9.07
CA LYS A 70 -7.24 -10.59 7.62
C LYS A 70 -7.86 -9.34 7.01
N ASN A 71 -8.90 -8.78 7.64
CA ASN A 71 -9.56 -7.57 7.13
C ASN A 71 -8.62 -6.35 7.13
N VAL A 72 -7.84 -6.17 8.20
CA VAL A 72 -6.84 -5.09 8.27
C VAL A 72 -5.78 -5.25 7.18
N THR A 73 -5.28 -6.47 6.96
CA THR A 73 -4.27 -6.75 5.94
C THR A 73 -4.82 -6.56 4.54
N ASN A 74 -6.03 -7.05 4.24
CA ASN A 74 -6.69 -6.87 2.94
C ASN A 74 -6.98 -5.39 2.66
N ASN A 75 -7.45 -4.65 3.65
CA ASN A 75 -7.67 -3.20 3.52
C ASN A 75 -6.34 -2.46 3.27
N LYS A 76 -5.25 -2.85 3.93
CA LYS A 76 -3.92 -2.28 3.67
C LYS A 76 -3.43 -2.61 2.26
N LEU A 77 -3.60 -3.84 1.78
CA LEU A 77 -3.24 -4.25 0.42
C LEU A 77 -4.05 -3.49 -0.63
N HIS A 78 -5.38 -3.40 -0.48
CA HIS A 78 -6.22 -2.61 -1.38
C HIS A 78 -5.84 -1.13 -1.39
N ARG A 79 -5.53 -0.54 -0.22
CA ARG A 79 -5.03 0.85 -0.15
C ARG A 79 -3.70 1.02 -0.87
N LYS A 80 -2.76 0.09 -0.70
CA LYS A 80 -1.45 0.12 -1.40
C LYS A 80 -1.62 -0.02 -2.91
N GLN A 81 -2.49 -0.92 -3.36
CA GLN A 81 -2.75 -1.16 -4.78
C GLN A 81 -3.46 0.05 -5.43
N LYS A 82 -4.47 0.61 -4.76
CA LYS A 82 -5.13 1.83 -5.19
C LYS A 82 -4.15 3.01 -5.25
N PHE A 83 -3.25 3.12 -4.26
CA PHE A 83 -2.21 4.13 -4.23
C PHE A 83 -1.23 3.99 -5.41
N HIS A 84 -0.82 2.75 -5.75
CA HIS A 84 0.01 2.49 -6.93
C HIS A 84 -0.68 2.94 -8.22
N LEU A 85 -1.93 2.56 -8.44
CA LEU A 85 -2.71 2.99 -9.61
C LEU A 85 -2.80 4.52 -9.71
N THR A 86 -2.97 5.21 -8.58
CA THR A 86 -2.98 6.68 -8.57
C THR A 86 -1.59 7.28 -8.84
N LEU A 87 -0.52 6.63 -8.40
CA LEU A 87 0.84 7.09 -8.62
C LEU A 87 1.25 6.93 -10.09
N ASP A 88 0.86 5.82 -10.73
CA ASP A 88 1.11 5.55 -12.15
C ASP A 88 0.42 6.60 -13.03
N LEU A 89 -0.83 6.96 -12.71
CA LEU A 89 -1.55 8.05 -13.41
C LEU A 89 -0.86 9.40 -13.20
N LEU A 90 -0.36 9.67 -11.99
CA LEU A 90 0.42 10.87 -11.70
C LEU A 90 1.71 10.93 -12.54
N HIS A 91 2.40 9.80 -12.71
CA HIS A 91 3.60 9.71 -13.56
C HIS A 91 3.31 9.92 -15.05
N GLN A 92 2.08 9.69 -15.51
CA GLN A 92 1.67 10.00 -16.88
C GLN A 92 1.51 11.51 -17.11
N VAL A 93 1.06 12.25 -16.10
CA VAL A 93 0.77 13.69 -16.21
C VAL A 93 1.93 14.55 -15.74
N PHE A 94 2.66 14.12 -14.72
CA PHE A 94 3.69 14.90 -14.03
C PHE A 94 5.04 14.20 -14.09
N HIS A 95 6.10 14.98 -14.25
CA HIS A 95 7.46 14.49 -14.08
C HIS A 95 7.76 14.19 -12.61
N LYS A 96 8.86 13.44 -12.38
CA LYS A 96 9.25 12.99 -11.03
C LYS A 96 9.45 14.16 -10.05
N ASP A 97 10.07 15.24 -10.51
CA ASP A 97 10.32 16.46 -9.73
C ASP A 97 9.02 17.22 -9.40
N GLN A 98 8.05 17.24 -10.32
CA GLN A 98 6.72 17.79 -10.06
C GLN A 98 5.98 17.01 -8.97
N ILE A 99 6.10 15.68 -8.95
CA ILE A 99 5.49 14.82 -7.93
C ILE A 99 6.18 15.01 -6.59
N GLU A 100 7.52 15.09 -6.58
CA GLU A 100 8.29 15.39 -5.37
C GLU A 100 7.92 16.77 -4.82
N TYR A 101 7.82 17.79 -5.66
CA TYR A 101 7.35 19.11 -5.27
C TYR A 101 5.97 19.06 -4.59
N LEU A 102 5.02 18.29 -5.14
CA LEU A 102 3.69 18.09 -4.54
C LEU A 102 3.76 17.41 -3.17
N LYS A 103 4.69 16.46 -2.97
CA LYS A 103 4.92 15.80 -1.67
C LYS A 103 5.56 16.74 -0.65
N THR A 104 6.44 17.63 -1.09
CA THR A 104 7.28 18.47 -0.21
C THR A 104 6.60 19.80 0.15
N LYS A 105 5.60 20.25 -0.62
CA LYS A 105 4.87 21.51 -0.40
C LYS A 105 4.21 21.61 1.00
N SER A 106 4.05 20.51 1.72
CA SER A 106 3.60 20.49 3.12
C SER A 106 4.61 21.05 4.12
N GLU A 107 5.90 21.19 3.77
CA GLU A 107 6.99 21.48 4.71
C GLU A 107 7.66 22.86 4.53
N GLY A 108 6.96 23.81 3.89
CA GLY A 108 7.40 25.22 3.81
C GLY A 108 8.05 25.61 2.49
N ARG A 109 8.21 26.92 2.28
CA ARG A 109 8.62 27.56 1.02
C ARG A 109 10.07 27.22 0.65
N HIS A 110 10.29 26.04 0.07
CA HIS A 110 11.60 25.67 -0.43
C HIS A 110 11.83 26.24 -1.84
N LEU A 111 13.02 26.78 -2.07
CA LEU A 111 13.58 26.97 -3.41
C LEU A 111 13.70 25.57 -4.04
N TYR A 112 12.78 25.24 -4.95
CA TYR A 112 12.75 23.94 -5.60
C TYR A 112 13.49 23.98 -6.94
N LYS A 113 14.41 23.03 -7.14
CA LYS A 113 15.21 22.92 -8.37
C LYS A 113 14.45 22.06 -9.39
N TRP A 114 13.87 22.72 -10.38
CA TRP A 114 13.19 22.05 -11.49
C TRP A 114 14.16 21.38 -12.45
N SER A 115 13.79 20.18 -12.90
CA SER A 115 14.44 19.43 -13.97
C SER A 115 14.32 20.15 -15.32
N ASN A 116 15.20 19.83 -16.28
CA ASN A 116 15.15 20.46 -17.60
C ASN A 116 13.88 20.05 -18.36
N GLU A 117 13.42 18.81 -18.18
CA GLU A 117 12.19 18.27 -18.76
C GLU A 117 10.95 19.05 -18.29
N THR A 118 10.91 19.40 -17.00
CA THR A 118 9.83 20.23 -16.45
C THR A 118 9.91 21.68 -16.91
N ILE A 119 11.12 22.25 -17.01
CA ILE A 119 11.32 23.59 -17.59
C ILE A 119 10.86 23.62 -19.06
N GLU A 120 11.24 22.65 -19.88
CA GLU A 120 10.85 22.55 -21.28
C GLU A 120 9.33 22.42 -21.45
N LYS A 121 8.70 21.52 -20.69
CA LYS A 121 7.24 21.37 -20.67
C LYS A 121 6.54 22.67 -20.28
N ALA A 122 7.05 23.36 -19.26
CA ALA A 122 6.50 24.63 -18.80
C ALA A 122 6.66 25.75 -19.83
N LEU A 123 7.80 25.82 -20.53
CA LEU A 123 8.03 26.76 -21.63
C LEU A 123 7.07 26.50 -22.80
N ARG A 124 6.87 25.24 -23.18
CA ARG A 124 5.88 24.84 -24.22
C ARG A 124 4.47 25.26 -23.84
N LEU A 125 4.05 24.99 -22.60
CA LEU A 125 2.73 25.41 -22.10
C LEU A 125 2.58 26.92 -22.14
N LYS A 126 3.56 27.66 -21.62
CA LYS A 126 3.55 29.13 -21.61
C LYS A 126 3.49 29.71 -23.02
N HIS A 127 4.21 29.11 -23.97
CA HIS A 127 4.16 29.52 -25.37
C HIS A 127 2.78 29.27 -25.97
N ALA A 128 2.17 28.11 -25.71
CA ALA A 128 0.87 27.74 -26.26
C ALA A 128 -0.31 28.58 -25.74
N CYS A 129 -0.33 28.92 -24.44
CA CYS A 129 -1.45 29.65 -23.81
C CYS A 129 -1.15 31.11 -23.44
N GLY A 130 0.07 31.59 -23.71
CA GLY A 130 0.52 32.94 -23.38
C GLY A 130 0.73 33.18 -21.87
N ASN A 131 1.08 34.43 -21.51
CA ASN A 131 1.39 34.80 -20.13
C ASN A 131 0.19 34.67 -19.18
N ASN A 132 -1.01 35.09 -19.63
CA ASN A 132 -2.22 35.05 -18.82
C ASN A 132 -2.65 33.61 -18.58
N GLY A 133 -2.69 32.77 -19.62
CA GLY A 133 -3.00 31.36 -19.50
C GLY A 133 -2.01 30.62 -18.59
N TYR A 134 -0.72 30.91 -18.70
CA TYR A 134 0.28 30.31 -17.82
C TYR A 134 0.11 30.74 -16.36
N THR A 135 -0.23 32.01 -16.12
CA THR A 135 -0.48 32.53 -14.77
C THR A 135 -1.71 31.85 -14.16
N GLU A 136 -2.76 31.65 -14.94
CA GLU A 136 -3.95 30.93 -14.50
C GLU A 136 -3.63 29.48 -14.09
N LEU A 137 -2.81 28.77 -14.86
CA LEU A 137 -2.34 27.42 -14.51
C LEU A 137 -1.59 27.40 -13.16
N LEU A 138 -0.79 28.44 -12.87
CA LEU A 138 -0.11 28.58 -11.58
C LEU A 138 -1.10 28.87 -10.44
N CYS A 139 -2.13 29.69 -10.68
CA CYS A 139 -3.20 29.98 -9.72
C CYS A 139 -4.01 28.73 -9.35
N GLN A 140 -4.16 27.79 -10.28
CA GLN A 140 -4.80 26.49 -10.06
C GLN A 140 -3.89 25.48 -9.33
N TYR A 141 -2.76 25.93 -8.78
CA TYR A 141 -1.81 25.13 -7.99
C TYR A 141 -1.18 23.95 -8.75
N ILE A 142 -1.16 24.01 -10.09
CA ILE A 142 -0.42 23.04 -10.90
C ILE A 142 1.08 23.19 -10.57
N SER A 143 1.78 22.07 -10.39
CA SER A 143 3.19 22.00 -10.01
C SER A 143 4.12 22.43 -11.15
N LEU A 144 4.10 23.72 -11.49
CA LEU A 144 4.90 24.32 -12.54
C LEU A 144 5.88 25.37 -11.98
N PRO A 145 7.01 25.61 -12.66
CA PRO A 145 7.95 26.67 -12.32
C PRO A 145 7.29 28.05 -12.40
N ALA A 146 7.64 28.94 -11.48
CA ALA A 146 7.21 30.34 -11.55
C ALA A 146 7.71 31.02 -12.83
N THR A 147 6.98 32.03 -13.31
CA THR A 147 7.36 32.80 -14.52
C THR A 147 8.78 33.37 -14.44
N ARG A 148 9.20 33.82 -13.24
CA ARG A 148 10.58 34.29 -13.00
C ARG A 148 11.62 33.19 -13.23
N THR A 149 11.34 31.96 -12.82
CA THR A 149 12.23 30.81 -13.04
C THR A 149 12.39 30.52 -14.52
N LEU A 150 11.30 30.58 -15.29
CA LEU A 150 11.35 30.39 -16.75
C LEU A 150 12.18 31.48 -17.43
N ARG A 151 11.98 32.76 -17.05
CA ARG A 151 12.78 33.87 -17.60
C ARG A 151 14.28 33.68 -17.33
N ARG A 152 14.66 33.37 -16.09
CA ARG A 152 16.06 33.11 -15.73
C ARG A 152 16.70 31.95 -16.48
N ARG A 153 15.91 30.94 -16.86
CA ARG A 153 16.41 29.83 -17.69
C ARG A 153 16.63 30.25 -19.14
N LEU A 154 15.82 31.18 -19.66
CA LEU A 154 15.98 31.75 -21.00
C LEU A 154 17.07 32.82 -21.05
N GLU A 155 17.36 33.52 -19.95
CA GLU A 155 18.48 34.48 -19.86
C GLU A 155 19.84 33.85 -20.17
N CYS A 156 19.97 32.52 -20.02
CA CYS A 156 21.18 31.79 -20.41
C CYS A 156 21.33 31.61 -21.93
N ILE A 157 20.32 31.99 -22.72
CA ILE A 157 20.34 31.92 -24.17
C ILE A 157 20.65 33.33 -24.69
N THR A 158 21.80 33.48 -25.32
CA THR A 158 22.24 34.74 -25.92
C THR A 158 22.10 34.66 -27.43
N PHE A 159 21.55 35.72 -28.05
CA PHE A 159 21.52 35.85 -29.50
C PHE A 159 22.49 36.96 -29.88
N GLU A 160 23.42 36.65 -30.78
CA GLU A 160 24.32 37.62 -31.38
C GLU A 160 23.73 38.14 -32.70
N ASP A 161 24.16 39.34 -33.09
CA ASP A 161 23.79 39.90 -34.38
C ASP A 161 24.35 39.02 -35.52
N GLY A 162 23.52 38.82 -36.55
CA GLY A 162 23.87 37.99 -37.69
C GLY A 162 23.20 36.63 -37.68
N ILE A 163 23.94 35.59 -38.06
CA ILE A 163 23.40 34.24 -38.26
C ILE A 163 23.46 33.48 -36.94
N CYS A 164 22.32 32.95 -36.49
CA CYS A 164 22.24 32.12 -35.29
C CYS A 164 22.59 30.66 -35.62
N ASP A 165 23.87 30.31 -35.56
CA ASP A 165 24.38 28.96 -35.88
C ASP A 165 23.74 27.87 -35.02
N GLU A 166 23.40 28.18 -33.77
CA GLU A 166 22.74 27.27 -32.83
C GLU A 166 21.39 26.76 -33.35
N VAL A 167 20.63 27.63 -34.02
CA VAL A 167 19.36 27.26 -34.66
C VAL A 167 19.63 26.35 -35.86
N PHE A 168 20.67 26.62 -36.65
CA PHE A 168 21.04 25.76 -37.78
C PHE A 168 21.51 24.37 -37.33
N ASP A 169 22.23 24.28 -36.21
CA ASP A 169 22.62 22.99 -35.61
C ASP A 169 21.40 22.18 -35.15
N LEU A 170 20.40 22.85 -34.59
CA LEU A 170 19.14 22.21 -34.24
C LEU A 170 18.37 21.76 -35.49
N LEU A 171 18.31 22.60 -36.52
CA LEU A 171 17.66 22.28 -37.79
C LEU A 171 18.36 21.11 -38.50
N ARG A 172 19.68 21.02 -38.45
CA ARG A 172 20.44 19.89 -39.01
C ARG A 172 20.01 18.56 -38.40
N LYS A 173 19.83 18.50 -37.08
CA LYS A 173 19.30 17.31 -36.38
C LYS A 173 17.87 16.97 -36.78
N LYS A 174 17.07 17.97 -37.18
CA LYS A 174 15.72 17.75 -37.70
C LYS A 174 15.77 17.16 -39.11
N ILE A 175 16.59 17.74 -39.98
CA ILE A 175 16.78 17.33 -41.37
C ILE A 175 17.31 15.90 -41.46
N SER A 176 18.20 15.47 -40.55
CA SER A 176 18.71 14.09 -40.54
C SER A 176 17.63 13.03 -40.32
N ASN A 177 16.45 13.40 -39.84
CA ASN A 177 15.31 12.49 -39.67
C ASN A 177 14.34 12.50 -40.86
N PHE A 178 14.65 13.25 -41.93
CA PHE A 178 13.80 13.29 -43.11
C PHE A 178 13.92 12.01 -43.93
N PRO A 179 12.82 11.53 -44.55
CA PRO A 179 12.85 10.29 -45.31
C PRO A 179 13.75 10.35 -46.54
N ASP A 180 13.82 11.52 -47.20
CA ASP A 180 14.61 11.76 -48.41
C ASP A 180 14.85 13.27 -48.65
N GLU A 181 15.67 13.58 -49.66
CA GLU A 181 16.14 14.93 -50.00
C GLU A 181 15.03 15.90 -50.44
N ARG A 182 13.87 15.41 -50.90
CA ARG A 182 12.77 16.28 -51.36
C ARG A 182 12.17 17.10 -50.22
N TYR A 183 12.36 16.65 -48.98
CA TYR A 183 11.95 17.37 -47.78
C TYR A 183 12.94 18.49 -47.37
N THR A 184 14.09 18.59 -48.06
CA THR A 184 15.12 19.59 -47.78
C THR A 184 15.03 20.84 -48.65
N ASP A 185 14.26 20.78 -49.74
CA ASP A 185 13.99 21.93 -50.60
C ASP A 185 13.28 23.03 -49.82
N CYS A 186 13.91 24.20 -49.70
CA CYS A 186 13.34 25.35 -48.99
C CYS A 186 13.65 26.67 -49.70
N MET A 187 12.83 27.68 -49.43
CA MET A 187 13.00 29.04 -49.92
C MET A 187 13.17 29.97 -48.71
N ILE A 188 14.17 30.85 -48.78
CA ILE A 188 14.39 31.87 -47.77
C ILE A 188 13.89 33.20 -48.33
N CYS A 189 12.87 33.78 -47.70
CA CYS A 189 12.39 35.13 -47.98
C CYS A 189 12.79 36.03 -46.82
N VAL A 190 13.43 37.16 -47.14
CA VAL A 190 13.87 38.14 -46.14
C VAL A 190 13.25 39.49 -46.49
N ASP A 191 12.69 40.15 -45.48
CA ASP A 191 12.17 41.52 -45.57
C ASP A 191 12.67 42.34 -44.38
N LYS A 192 12.67 43.67 -44.51
CA LYS A 192 13.11 44.59 -43.46
C LYS A 192 11.90 45.17 -42.74
N MET A 193 11.94 45.15 -41.40
CA MET A 193 10.94 45.80 -40.56
C MET A 193 11.46 47.15 -40.07
N SER A 194 10.66 48.22 -40.25
CA SER A 194 10.94 49.52 -39.65
C SER A 194 10.72 49.45 -38.14
N LEU A 195 11.75 49.78 -37.36
CA LEU A 195 11.67 49.92 -35.91
C LEU A 195 11.61 51.39 -35.52
N THR A 196 11.03 51.70 -34.37
CA THR A 196 11.08 53.04 -33.79
C THR A 196 12.49 53.31 -33.25
N PRO A 197 13.19 54.37 -33.68
CA PRO A 197 14.49 54.73 -33.12
C PRO A 197 14.32 55.07 -31.63
N ASP A 198 15.03 54.34 -30.77
CA ASP A 198 15.00 54.53 -29.32
C ASP A 198 16.32 54.03 -28.72
N GLU A 199 16.76 54.68 -27.64
CA GLU A 199 18.01 54.32 -26.95
C GLU A 199 17.65 53.39 -25.78
N GLN A 200 17.91 52.09 -25.95
CA GLN A 200 17.57 51.07 -24.96
C GLN A 200 18.83 50.45 -24.37
N ILE A 201 18.97 50.57 -23.04
CA ILE A 201 20.04 49.94 -22.30
C ILE A 201 19.61 48.52 -21.92
N ASN A 202 20.39 47.52 -22.32
CA ASN A 202 20.21 46.16 -21.83
C ASN A 202 20.88 46.00 -20.46
N PRO A 203 20.12 45.88 -19.36
CA PRO A 203 20.70 45.79 -18.01
C PRO A 203 21.44 44.47 -17.75
N CYS A 204 21.31 43.48 -18.64
CA CYS A 204 21.98 42.19 -18.52
C CYS A 204 23.39 42.20 -19.15
N THR A 205 23.67 43.07 -20.12
CA THR A 205 24.94 43.08 -20.87
C THR A 205 25.77 44.36 -20.69
N ASN A 206 25.25 45.41 -20.04
CA ASN A 206 25.95 46.69 -19.84
C ASN A 206 26.54 47.31 -21.13
N HIS A 207 26.00 46.96 -22.28
CA HIS A 207 26.33 47.59 -23.57
C HIS A 207 25.19 48.54 -23.95
N GLY A 208 25.55 49.78 -24.26
CA GLY A 208 24.71 50.76 -24.95
C GLY A 208 25.10 50.80 -26.42
#